data_AF-A0A7S3CK78-F1
#
_entry.id   AF-A0A7S3CK78-F1
#
_cell.length_a   1.000
_cell.length_b   1.000
_cell.length_c   1.000
_cell.angle_alpha   90.00
_cell.angle_beta   90.00
_cell.angle_gamma   90.00
#
_symmetry.space_group_name_H-M   'P 1'
#
loop_
_entity.id
_entity.type
_entity.pdbx_description
1 polymer ?
#
loop_
_entity_poly.entity_id
_entity_poly.type
_entity_poly.pdbx_seq_one_letter_code
_entity_poly.pdbx_strand_id
1 'polypeptide(L)'
;MEFLRKFNGTKIEPYERKDFELYYLKITFETYLKEILQVADEKDRVVASLEDEGLMKYVEEHHPRFFELVGLYGSPIDLVNLKSEGKNISQTSAQIELESFLEGSKGKVLKKKLLLSMTVNALKAMCSKLFKANMLEIHLEYRGPEDTQ
;
A
#
# COMPACT_ATOMS: atom_id res chain seq x y z
N MET A 1 -4.00 -28.67 3.74
CA MET A 1 -4.31 -27.28 3.34
C MET A 1 -5.24 -26.53 4.32
N GLU A 2 -5.72 -27.11 5.43
CA GLU A 2 -6.65 -26.42 6.35
C GLU A 2 -6.01 -25.32 7.21
N PHE A 3 -4.69 -25.34 7.39
CA PHE A 3 -3.97 -24.39 8.28
C PHE A 3 -3.99 -22.94 7.77
N LEU A 4 -4.30 -22.71 6.49
CA LEU A 4 -4.38 -21.38 5.88
C LEU A 4 -5.77 -20.73 5.99
N ARG A 5 -6.75 -21.37 6.63
CA ARG A 5 -8.12 -20.83 6.74
C ARG A 5 -8.35 -19.98 7.99
N LYS A 6 -7.45 -20.04 8.98
CA LYS A 6 -7.59 -19.34 10.24
C LYS A 6 -6.27 -18.76 10.70
N PHE A 7 -6.23 -17.46 10.96
CA PHE A 7 -5.13 -16.81 11.68
C PHE A 7 -5.61 -16.53 13.11
N ASN A 8 -4.96 -17.09 14.12
CA ASN A 8 -5.37 -17.00 15.53
C ASN A 8 -6.83 -17.41 15.81
N GLY A 9 -7.36 -18.39 15.06
CA GLY A 9 -8.74 -18.88 15.25
C GLY A 9 -9.83 -18.06 14.56
N THR A 10 -9.50 -16.88 14.03
CA THR A 10 -10.41 -16.05 13.23
C THR A 10 -10.38 -16.51 11.78
N LYS A 11 -11.55 -16.59 11.15
CA LYS A 11 -11.67 -16.87 9.71
C LYS A 11 -11.05 -15.71 8.94
N ILE A 12 -10.15 -16.01 8.01
CA ILE A 12 -9.59 -14.98 7.13
C ILE A 12 -10.66 -14.57 6.14
N GLU A 13 -11.02 -13.30 6.15
CA GLU A 13 -11.99 -12.76 5.19
C GLU A 13 -11.35 -12.65 3.79
N PRO A 14 -12.16 -12.72 2.71
CA PRO A 14 -11.61 -12.71 1.35
C PRO A 14 -10.75 -11.49 1.02
N TYR A 15 -11.07 -10.32 1.58
CA TYR A 15 -10.29 -9.09 1.37
C TYR A 15 -8.94 -9.14 2.12
N GLU A 16 -8.90 -9.67 3.34
CA GLU A 16 -7.67 -9.82 4.11
C GLU A 16 -6.71 -10.78 3.40
N ARG A 17 -7.26 -11.90 2.89
CA ARG A 17 -6.48 -12.85 2.10
C ARG A 17 -5.86 -12.18 0.86
N LYS A 18 -6.65 -11.40 0.14
CA LYS A 18 -6.19 -10.66 -1.03
C LYS A 18 -5.05 -9.71 -0.67
N ASP A 19 -5.17 -8.97 0.43
CA ASP A 19 -4.13 -8.04 0.88
C ASP A 19 -2.83 -8.77 1.25
N PHE A 20 -2.94 -9.91 1.94
CA PHE A 20 -1.77 -10.75 2.25
C PHE A 20 -1.11 -11.33 0.99
N GLU A 21 -1.90 -11.78 0.01
CA GLU A 21 -1.37 -12.35 -1.24
C GLU A 21 -0.72 -11.26 -2.13
N LEU A 22 -1.28 -10.06 -2.16
CA LEU A 22 -0.64 -8.88 -2.79
C LEU A 22 0.65 -8.47 -2.07
N TYR A 23 0.64 -8.47 -0.74
CA TYR A 23 1.83 -8.19 0.06
C TYR A 23 2.94 -9.22 -0.19
N TYR A 24 2.57 -10.51 -0.26
CA TYR A 24 3.48 -11.58 -0.62
C TYR A 24 4.13 -11.36 -1.99
N LEU A 25 3.33 -11.11 -3.03
CA LEU A 25 3.85 -10.83 -4.38
C LEU A 25 4.87 -9.68 -4.39
N LYS A 26 4.55 -8.60 -3.68
CA LYS A 26 5.42 -7.43 -3.53
C LYS A 26 6.75 -7.80 -2.85
N ILE A 27 6.70 -8.48 -1.71
CA ILE A 27 7.90 -8.83 -0.95
C ILE A 27 8.77 -9.81 -1.72
N THR A 28 8.19 -10.83 -2.34
CA THR A 28 8.93 -11.79 -3.17
C THR A 28 9.70 -11.08 -4.27
N PHE A 29 9.05 -10.15 -4.99
CA PHE A 29 9.71 -9.41 -6.06
C PHE A 29 10.74 -8.41 -5.54
N GLU A 30 10.49 -7.73 -4.41
CA GLU A 30 11.49 -6.87 -3.75
C GLU A 30 12.73 -7.65 -3.30
N THR A 31 12.55 -8.84 -2.73
CA THR A 31 13.66 -9.71 -2.30
C THR A 31 14.48 -10.15 -3.49
N TYR A 32 13.84 -10.55 -4.60
CA TYR A 32 14.57 -10.89 -5.83
C TYR A 32 15.45 -9.71 -6.28
N LEU A 33 14.89 -8.51 -6.41
CA LEU A 33 15.64 -7.34 -6.88
C LEU A 33 16.81 -6.96 -5.96
N LYS A 34 16.63 -7.08 -4.64
CA LYS A 34 17.63 -6.61 -3.66
C LYS A 34 18.71 -7.62 -3.34
N GLU A 35 18.32 -8.89 -3.19
CA GLU A 35 19.17 -9.92 -2.56
C GLU A 35 19.64 -10.97 -3.57
N ILE A 36 18.89 -11.19 -4.64
CA ILE A 36 19.18 -12.26 -5.61
C ILE A 36 19.77 -11.68 -6.90
N LEU A 37 19.20 -10.59 -7.41
CA LEU A 37 19.67 -9.93 -8.62
C LEU A 37 21.02 -9.25 -8.36
N GLN A 38 22.08 -9.88 -8.87
CA GLN A 38 23.44 -9.36 -8.78
C GLN A 38 23.67 -8.33 -9.89
N VAL A 39 23.75 -7.06 -9.51
CA VAL A 39 24.16 -5.96 -10.37
C VAL A 39 25.25 -5.16 -9.68
N ALA A 40 26.11 -4.51 -10.47
CA ALA A 40 27.22 -3.70 -9.94
C ALA A 40 26.71 -2.46 -9.19
N ASP A 41 25.66 -1.83 -9.69
CA ASP A 41 25.04 -0.65 -9.10
C ASP A 41 23.55 -0.89 -8.82
N GLU A 42 23.07 -0.44 -7.65
CA GLU A 42 21.68 -0.67 -7.22
C GLU A 42 20.63 -0.05 -8.16
N LYS A 43 21.02 0.97 -8.93
CA LYS A 43 20.15 1.66 -9.89
C LYS A 43 19.79 0.81 -11.10
N ASP A 44 20.60 -0.22 -11.37
CA ASP A 44 20.42 -1.12 -12.50
C ASP A 44 19.59 -2.35 -12.12
N ARG A 45 19.07 -2.41 -10.89
CA ARG A 45 18.14 -3.47 -10.41
C ARG A 45 16.76 -3.30 -11.03
N VAL A 46 16.65 -3.64 -12.31
CA VAL A 46 15.41 -3.52 -13.08
C VAL A 46 15.08 -4.85 -13.74
N VAL A 47 13.82 -5.26 -13.57
CA VAL A 47 13.24 -6.40 -14.29
C VAL A 47 12.08 -5.86 -15.11
N ALA A 48 12.23 -5.89 -16.43
CA ALA A 48 11.25 -5.33 -17.36
C ALA A 48 10.12 -6.31 -17.72
N SER A 49 10.32 -7.60 -17.49
CA SER A 49 9.36 -8.66 -17.80
C SER A 49 9.39 -9.75 -16.73
N LEU A 50 8.24 -10.39 -16.52
CA LEU A 50 8.13 -11.57 -15.65
C LEU A 50 8.79 -12.83 -16.26
N GLU A 51 9.17 -12.75 -17.53
CA GLU A 51 9.91 -13.78 -18.26
C GLU A 51 11.43 -13.67 -18.06
N ASP A 52 11.91 -12.79 -17.17
CA ASP A 52 13.32 -12.74 -16.79
C ASP A 52 13.78 -14.09 -16.24
N GLU A 53 14.79 -14.70 -16.87
CA GLU A 53 15.23 -16.07 -16.56
C GLU A 53 15.67 -16.21 -15.10
N GLY A 54 16.32 -15.19 -14.54
CA GLY A 54 16.76 -15.18 -13.15
C GLY A 54 15.58 -15.13 -12.18
N LEU A 55 14.57 -14.31 -12.50
CA LEU A 55 13.35 -14.22 -11.71
C LEU A 55 12.60 -15.55 -11.75
N MET A 56 12.39 -16.11 -12.96
CA MET A 56 11.69 -17.38 -13.16
C MET A 56 12.33 -18.48 -12.32
N LYS A 57 13.66 -18.62 -12.39
CA LYS A 57 14.39 -19.62 -11.61
C LYS A 57 14.20 -19.42 -10.10
N TYR A 58 14.31 -18.17 -9.62
CA TYR A 58 14.13 -17.87 -8.21
C TYR A 58 12.72 -18.21 -7.72
N VAL A 59 11.68 -17.83 -8.47
CA VAL A 59 10.29 -18.05 -8.07
C VAL A 59 9.86 -19.51 -8.21
N GLU A 60 10.36 -20.25 -9.21
CA GLU A 60 10.11 -21.69 -9.33
C GLU A 60 10.71 -22.47 -8.17
N GLU A 61 11.92 -22.10 -7.73
CA GLU A 61 12.61 -22.79 -6.64
C GLU A 61 12.02 -22.46 -5.25
N HIS A 62 11.55 -21.22 -5.03
CA HIS A 62 11.21 -20.74 -3.69
C HIS A 62 9.74 -20.31 -3.49
N HIS A 63 9.02 -20.01 -4.56
CA HIS A 63 7.72 -19.32 -4.53
C HIS A 63 6.69 -19.96 -5.48
N PRO A 64 6.26 -21.20 -5.23
CA PRO A 64 5.46 -22.01 -6.17
C PRO A 64 4.09 -21.40 -6.52
N ARG A 65 3.55 -20.50 -5.70
CA ARG A 65 2.29 -19.80 -5.97
C ARG A 65 2.46 -18.47 -6.69
N PHE A 66 3.68 -18.05 -7.03
CA PHE A 66 3.93 -16.72 -7.57
C PHE A 66 3.15 -16.47 -8.86
N PHE A 67 3.30 -17.32 -9.88
CA PHE A 67 2.61 -17.14 -11.16
C PHE A 67 1.09 -17.33 -11.08
N GLU A 68 0.61 -18.18 -10.16
CA GLU A 68 -0.82 -18.30 -9.85
C GLU A 68 -1.38 -16.94 -9.39
N LEU A 69 -0.70 -16.33 -8.42
CA LEU A 69 -1.11 -15.05 -7.85
C LEU A 69 -0.95 -13.89 -8.85
N VAL A 70 0.08 -13.93 -9.72
CA VAL A 70 0.21 -13.00 -10.85
C VAL A 70 -0.99 -13.09 -11.79
N GLY A 71 -1.45 -14.31 -12.11
CA GLY A 71 -2.63 -14.50 -12.95
C GLY A 71 -3.92 -13.96 -12.32
N LEU A 72 -4.01 -13.99 -10.99
CA LEU A 72 -5.19 -13.50 -10.24
C LEU A 72 -5.18 -11.99 -10.01
N TYR A 73 -4.00 -11.40 -9.76
CA TYR A 73 -3.87 -10.03 -9.26
C TYR A 73 -3.07 -9.09 -10.17
N GLY A 74 -2.44 -9.61 -11.22
CA GLY A 74 -1.61 -8.85 -12.14
C GLY A 74 -0.13 -8.86 -11.77
N SER A 75 0.68 -8.19 -12.59
CA SER A 75 2.14 -8.16 -12.46
C SER A 75 2.60 -7.35 -11.24
N PRO A 76 3.53 -7.87 -10.41
CA PRO A 76 4.12 -7.12 -9.31
C PRO A 76 5.21 -6.13 -9.73
N ILE A 77 5.57 -6.08 -11.02
CA ILE A 77 6.57 -5.13 -11.55
C ILE A 77 6.16 -3.69 -11.20
N ASP A 78 4.90 -3.35 -11.43
CA ASP A 78 4.36 -2.01 -11.13
C ASP A 78 4.20 -1.78 -9.62
N LEU A 79 4.02 -2.84 -8.82
CA LEU A 79 3.92 -2.75 -7.35
C LEU A 79 5.25 -2.38 -6.68
N VAL A 80 6.37 -2.69 -7.33
CA VAL A 80 7.73 -2.50 -6.78
C VAL A 80 8.49 -1.35 -7.44
N ASN A 81 8.18 -1.02 -8.70
CA ASN A 81 8.71 0.18 -9.38
C ASN A 81 8.24 1.51 -8.74
N LEU A 82 7.29 1.48 -7.81
CA LEU A 82 6.85 2.65 -7.03
C LEU A 82 7.93 3.24 -6.11
N LYS A 83 9.13 2.63 -5.99
CA LYS A 83 10.26 3.23 -5.26
C LYS A 83 11.15 4.16 -6.10
N SER A 84 11.02 4.18 -7.43
CA SER A 84 11.78 5.10 -8.30
C SER A 84 10.96 6.29 -8.83
N GLU A 85 9.64 6.34 -8.62
CA GLU A 85 8.82 7.52 -8.93
C GLU A 85 8.85 8.59 -7.82
N GLY A 86 10.05 8.94 -7.38
CA GLY A 86 10.29 10.14 -6.60
C GLY A 86 10.66 11.31 -7.51
N LYS A 87 9.72 11.89 -8.27
CA LYS A 87 9.90 13.24 -8.86
C LYS A 87 8.65 13.94 -9.43
N ASN A 88 7.51 13.85 -8.76
CA ASN A 88 6.50 14.93 -8.83
C ASN A 88 5.52 14.85 -7.65
N ILE A 89 5.62 15.81 -6.72
CA ILE A 89 4.71 15.93 -5.57
C ILE A 89 3.24 16.00 -6.02
N SER A 90 2.95 16.40 -7.26
CA SER A 90 1.60 16.41 -7.83
C SER A 90 0.99 15.02 -8.06
N GLN A 91 1.77 13.97 -8.27
CA GLN A 91 1.26 12.60 -8.49
C GLN A 91 1.20 11.78 -7.20
N THR A 92 2.06 12.08 -6.22
CA THR A 92 2.11 11.34 -4.95
C THR A 92 1.24 11.96 -3.85
N SER A 93 0.30 12.82 -4.22
CA SER A 93 -0.57 13.48 -3.25
C SER A 93 -1.97 13.76 -3.79
N ALA A 94 -2.93 13.73 -2.89
CA ALA A 94 -4.32 14.08 -3.15
C ALA A 94 -4.65 15.41 -2.45
N GLN A 95 -5.44 16.26 -3.10
CA GLN A 95 -6.08 17.37 -2.44
C GLN A 95 -7.38 16.88 -1.83
N ILE A 96 -7.47 16.94 -0.50
CA ILE A 96 -8.66 16.54 0.25
C ILE A 96 -9.25 17.74 0.99
N GLU A 97 -10.53 17.63 1.29
CA GLU A 97 -11.24 18.53 2.17
C GLU A 97 -11.46 17.84 3.53
N LEU A 98 -11.05 18.50 4.61
CA LEU A 98 -11.19 18.02 5.97
C LEU A 98 -12.24 18.86 6.69
N GLU A 99 -13.36 18.25 7.05
CA GLU A 99 -14.41 18.85 7.86
C GLU A 99 -14.34 18.29 9.29
N SER A 100 -14.38 19.18 10.29
CA SER A 100 -14.42 18.77 11.69
C SER A 100 -15.85 18.75 12.22
N PHE A 101 -16.19 17.66 12.91
CA PHE A 101 -17.44 17.47 13.65
C PHE A 101 -17.26 17.58 15.17
N LEU A 102 -16.03 17.85 15.65
CA LEU A 102 -15.73 17.99 17.07
C LEU A 102 -16.33 19.28 17.63
N GLU A 103 -16.86 19.27 18.85
CA GLU A 103 -17.56 20.43 19.43
C GLU A 103 -16.75 21.74 19.35
N GLY A 104 -15.44 21.69 19.62
CA GLY A 104 -14.56 22.88 19.60
C GLY A 104 -14.15 23.39 18.21
N SER A 105 -14.44 22.65 17.13
CA SER A 105 -14.11 23.04 15.77
C SER A 105 -15.17 22.64 14.74
N LYS A 106 -16.41 22.46 15.19
CA LYS A 106 -17.52 21.96 14.38
C LYS A 106 -17.77 22.86 13.17
N GLY A 107 -17.87 22.25 11.99
CA GLY A 107 -18.08 22.95 10.72
C GLY A 107 -16.83 23.66 10.18
N LYS A 108 -15.66 23.50 10.83
CA LYS A 108 -14.40 24.01 10.28
C LYS A 108 -13.95 23.12 9.13
N VAL A 109 -13.86 23.70 7.94
CA VAL A 109 -13.43 23.02 6.71
C VAL A 109 -12.04 23.51 6.30
N LEU A 110 -11.14 22.58 5.98
CA LEU A 110 -9.78 22.86 5.54
C LEU A 110 -9.41 22.04 4.31
N LYS A 111 -8.95 22.71 3.24
CA LYS A 111 -8.37 22.03 2.07
C LYS A 111 -6.89 21.74 2.32
N LYS A 112 -6.49 20.48 2.22
CA LYS A 112 -5.10 20.04 2.44
C LYS A 112 -4.64 19.08 1.35
N LYS A 113 -3.41 19.30 0.90
CA LYS A 113 -2.69 18.38 0.04
C LYS A 113 -1.99 17.35 0.92
N LEU A 114 -2.37 16.08 0.80
CA LEU A 114 -1.82 14.98 1.57
C LEU A 114 -1.07 14.01 0.68
N LEU A 115 0.05 13.50 1.17
CA LEU A 115 0.76 12.43 0.49
C LEU A 115 -0.06 11.13 0.54
N LEU A 116 -0.13 10.41 -0.59
CA LEU A 116 -0.84 9.13 -0.68
C LEU A 116 -0.21 8.06 0.22
N SER A 117 1.08 8.19 0.54
CA SER A 117 1.80 7.30 1.46
C SER A 117 1.57 7.63 2.94
N MET A 118 0.82 8.68 3.26
CA MET A 118 0.62 9.11 4.64
C MET A 118 -0.26 8.12 5.39
N THR A 119 0.22 7.61 6.52
CA THR A 119 -0.53 6.67 7.35
C THR A 119 -1.69 7.36 8.07
N VAL A 120 -2.71 6.59 8.43
CA VAL A 120 -3.87 7.08 9.22
C VAL A 120 -3.42 7.71 10.55
N ASN A 121 -2.41 7.14 11.20
CA ASN A 121 -1.86 7.73 12.44
C ASN A 121 -1.21 9.09 12.20
N ALA A 122 -0.45 9.25 11.12
CA ALA A 122 0.10 10.54 10.74
C ALA A 122 -1.01 11.56 10.39
N LEU A 123 -2.10 11.11 9.76
CA LEU A 123 -3.28 11.94 9.50
C LEU A 123 -3.97 12.39 10.79
N LYS A 124 -4.23 11.48 11.73
CA LYS A 124 -4.80 11.83 13.04
C LYS A 124 -3.93 12.81 13.82
N ALA A 125 -2.61 12.62 13.82
CA ALA A 125 -1.67 13.54 14.45
C ALA A 125 -1.70 14.94 13.80
N MET A 126 -1.85 15.01 12.48
CA MET A 126 -2.05 16.28 11.76
C MET A 126 -3.38 16.94 12.15
N CYS A 127 -4.48 16.19 12.14
CA CYS A 127 -5.81 16.68 12.52
C CYS A 127 -5.83 17.20 13.96
N SER A 128 -5.16 16.51 14.90
CA SER A 128 -5.02 16.94 16.29
C SER A 128 -4.44 18.35 16.39
N LYS A 129 -3.42 18.68 15.59
CA LYS A 129 -2.83 20.02 15.54
C LYS A 129 -3.76 21.05 14.87
N LEU A 130 -4.41 20.68 13.77
CA LEU A 130 -5.26 21.60 12.98
C LEU A 130 -6.57 21.98 13.68
N PHE A 131 -7.14 21.02 14.41
CA PHE A 131 -8.42 21.14 15.10
C PHE A 131 -8.28 21.28 16.62
N LYS A 132 -7.05 21.29 17.14
CA LYS A 132 -6.73 21.42 18.58
C LYS A 132 -7.47 20.38 19.43
N ALA A 133 -7.43 19.13 18.97
CA ALA A 133 -8.16 18.02 19.57
C ALA A 133 -7.19 16.94 20.07
N ASN A 134 -7.60 16.15 21.05
CA ASN A 134 -6.84 15.00 21.50
C ASN A 134 -6.81 13.94 20.40
N MET A 135 -5.61 13.45 20.04
CA MET A 135 -5.44 12.46 18.97
C MET A 135 -6.25 11.17 19.21
N LEU A 136 -6.46 10.77 20.46
CA LEU A 136 -7.22 9.58 20.83
C LEU A 136 -8.73 9.73 20.57
N GLU A 137 -9.23 10.96 20.55
CA GLU A 137 -10.65 11.29 20.32
C GLU A 137 -10.95 11.49 18.82
N ILE A 138 -9.93 11.43 17.96
CA ILE A 138 -10.09 11.65 16.52
C ILE A 138 -10.48 10.34 15.84
N HIS A 139 -11.71 10.33 15.36
CA HIS A 139 -12.23 9.37 14.40
C HIS A 139 -12.23 10.00 13.01
N LEU A 140 -11.79 9.25 12.00
CA LEU A 140 -11.71 9.71 10.63
C LEU A 140 -12.72 8.91 9.81
N GLU A 141 -13.54 9.63 9.08
CA GLU A 141 -14.51 9.08 8.13
C GLU A 141 -14.18 9.63 6.75
N TYR A 142 -14.29 8.78 5.74
CA TYR A 142 -14.14 9.17 4.34
C TYR A 142 -15.51 9.30 3.72
N ARG A 143 -15.74 10.41 3.01
CA ARG A 143 -16.93 10.63 2.19
C ARG A 143 -16.49 10.67 0.74
N GLY A 144 -16.91 9.68 -0.04
CA GLY A 144 -16.56 9.57 -1.46
C GLY A 144 -17.42 10.47 -2.34
N PRO A 145 -17.04 10.66 -3.62
CA PRO A 145 -17.88 11.31 -4.62
C PRO A 145 -19.29 10.71 -4.71
N GLU A 146 -19.40 9.40 -4.54
CA GLU A 146 -20.65 8.63 -4.49
C GLU A 146 -21.58 9.02 -3.33
N ASP A 147 -21.03 9.57 -2.24
CA ASP A 147 -21.78 9.93 -1.03
C ASP A 147 -22.19 11.42 -1.00
N THR A 148 -21.87 12.16 -2.07
CA THR A 148 -22.13 13.61 -2.19
C THR A 148 -23.31 13.96 -3.12
N GLN A 149 -24.05 12.96 -3.60
CA GLN A 149 -25.26 13.12 -4.42
C GLN A 149 -26.54 13.09 -3.58
#